data_AF-A0A3D5FU64-F1
#
_entry.id   AF-A0A3D5FU64-F1
#
_cell.length_a   1.000
_cell.length_b   1.000
_cell.length_c   1.000
_cell.angle_alpha   90.00
_cell.angle_beta   90.00
_cell.angle_gamma   90.00
#
_symmetry.space_group_name_H-M   'P 1'
#
loop_
_entity.id
_entity.type
_entity.pdbx_description
1 polymer ?
#
loop_
_entity_poly.entity_id
_entity_poly.type
_entity_poly.pdbx_seq_one_letter_code
_entity_poly.pdbx_strand_id
1 'polypeptide(L)'
;TLEDSVNVNTDAFGTFTLTQIPPGVYEIAVKAPGYVTGRSDTLTLFNGLTQAISPTFGTDPLGDLSPATPLGALRGGDATNDNQVDIADANLIFSVWNETTSD
;
A
#
# COMPACT_ATOMS: atom_id res chain seq x y z
N THR A 1 9.46 -17.20 -16.97
CA THR A 1 8.43 -17.37 -15.92
C THR A 1 7.75 -16.04 -15.78
N LEU A 2 6.43 -15.96 -15.92
CA LEU A 2 5.73 -14.73 -15.55
C LEU A 2 5.95 -14.56 -14.05
N GLU A 3 6.54 -13.44 -13.65
CA GLU A 3 6.61 -13.04 -12.25
C GLU A 3 5.19 -13.13 -11.67
N ASP A 4 5.05 -13.65 -10.45
CA ASP A 4 3.75 -13.83 -9.77
C ASP A 4 3.11 -12.48 -9.35
N SER A 5 3.71 -11.37 -9.79
CA SER A 5 3.25 -10.01 -9.53
C SER A 5 3.53 -9.08 -10.71
N VAL A 6 2.67 -8.09 -10.91
CA VAL A 6 2.88 -6.97 -11.83
C VAL A 6 2.93 -5.70 -11.00
N ASN A 7 3.98 -4.89 -11.19
CA ASN A 7 4.28 -3.75 -10.34
C ASN A 7 4.36 -2.45 -11.16
N VAL A 8 3.95 -1.33 -10.55
CA VAL A 8 4.04 0.01 -11.14
C VAL A 8 4.21 1.04 -10.01
N ASN A 9 4.88 2.15 -10.30
CA ASN A 9 4.95 3.29 -9.41
C ASN A 9 3.81 4.26 -9.72
N THR A 10 3.25 4.89 -8.70
CA THR A 10 2.30 5.98 -8.89
C THR A 10 2.97 7.21 -9.52
N ASP A 11 2.19 8.00 -10.23
CA ASP A 11 2.60 9.34 -10.65
C ASP A 11 2.60 10.35 -9.47
N ALA A 12 2.90 11.61 -9.77
CA ALA A 12 2.95 12.70 -8.79
C ALA A 12 1.60 13.00 -8.11
N PHE A 13 0.49 12.50 -8.65
CA PHE A 13 -0.85 12.65 -8.11
C PHE A 13 -1.36 11.36 -7.42
N GLY A 14 -0.52 10.34 -7.28
CA GLY A 14 -0.91 9.06 -6.71
C GLY A 14 -1.67 8.15 -7.69
N THR A 15 -1.75 8.51 -8.97
CA THR A 15 -2.46 7.73 -10.00
C THR A 15 -1.54 6.65 -10.55
N PHE A 16 -2.10 5.48 -10.85
CA PHE A 16 -1.36 4.37 -11.46
C PHE A 16 -2.26 3.58 -12.41
N THR A 17 -1.64 2.87 -13.36
CA THR A 17 -2.34 1.97 -14.28
C THR A 17 -1.47 0.76 -14.53
N LEU A 18 -2.00 -0.43 -14.25
CA LEU A 18 -1.37 -1.69 -14.62
C LEU A 18 -1.97 -2.15 -15.96
N THR A 19 -1.11 -2.57 -16.90
CA THR A 19 -1.53 -3.02 -18.22
C THR A 19 -0.97 -4.41 -18.52
N GLN A 20 -1.60 -5.11 -19.48
CA GLN A 20 -1.18 -6.46 -19.90
C GLN A 20 -1.20 -7.49 -18.76
N ILE A 21 -2.18 -7.36 -17.85
CA ILE A 21 -2.36 -8.32 -16.75
C ILE A 21 -3.00 -9.59 -17.32
N PRO A 22 -2.36 -10.77 -17.16
CA PRO A 22 -2.97 -12.03 -17.56
C PRO A 22 -4.33 -12.25 -16.87
N PRO A 23 -5.26 -12.97 -17.50
CA PRO A 23 -6.47 -13.42 -16.82
C PRO A 23 -6.11 -14.26 -15.59
N GLY A 24 -6.79 -14.01 -14.46
CA GLY A 24 -6.44 -14.63 -13.19
C GLY A 24 -7.16 -14.01 -12.00
N VAL A 25 -6.80 -14.47 -10.81
CA VAL A 25 -7.32 -13.96 -9.54
C VAL A 25 -6.17 -13.24 -8.81
N TYR A 26 -6.40 -11.99 -8.43
CA TYR A 26 -5.37 -11.09 -7.92
C TYR A 26 -5.86 -10.33 -6.68
N GLU A 27 -4.90 -9.83 -5.90
CA GLU A 27 -5.08 -8.74 -4.93
C GLU A 27 -4.12 -7.62 -5.32
N ILE A 28 -4.51 -6.36 -5.15
CA ILE A 28 -3.60 -5.22 -5.27
C ILE A 28 -3.05 -4.89 -3.89
N ALA A 29 -1.72 -4.79 -3.77
CA ALA A 29 -1.03 -4.21 -2.62
C ALA A 29 -0.41 -2.86 -2.99
N VAL A 30 -0.68 -1.82 -2.22
CA VAL A 30 -0.12 -0.47 -2.40
C VAL A 30 0.76 -0.12 -1.21
N LYS A 31 2.00 0.26 -1.47
CA LYS A 31 3.03 0.54 -0.45
C LYS A 31 3.71 1.87 -0.69
N ALA A 32 4.03 2.56 0.39
CA ALA A 32 4.88 3.75 0.39
C ALA A 32 5.69 3.77 1.70
N PRO A 33 6.97 4.22 1.69
CA PRO A 33 7.75 4.33 2.92
C PRO A 33 7.07 5.24 3.95
N GLY A 34 6.99 4.82 5.21
CA GLY A 34 6.29 5.57 6.27
C GLY A 34 4.79 5.28 6.39
N TYR A 35 4.25 4.39 5.55
CA TYR A 35 2.83 4.10 5.46
C TYR A 35 2.54 2.61 5.57
N VAL A 36 1.46 2.27 6.27
CA VAL A 36 0.91 0.92 6.30
C VAL A 36 0.41 0.53 4.91
N THR A 37 0.65 -0.72 4.50
CA THR A 37 0.27 -1.26 3.20
C THR A 37 -1.26 -1.24 3.03
N GLY A 38 -1.74 -0.68 1.91
CA GLY A 38 -3.15 -0.80 1.50
C GLY A 38 -3.39 -2.04 0.64
N ARG A 39 -4.59 -2.64 0.73
CA ARG A 39 -4.97 -3.83 -0.04
C ARG A 39 -6.37 -3.71 -0.64
N SER A 40 -6.59 -4.34 -1.79
CA SER A 40 -7.92 -4.48 -2.39
C SER A 40 -8.64 -5.74 -1.92
N ASP A 41 -9.95 -5.84 -2.20
CA ASP A 41 -10.61 -7.14 -2.32
C ASP A 41 -9.95 -8.02 -3.40
N THR A 42 -10.31 -9.30 -3.40
CA THR A 42 -9.99 -10.23 -4.49
C THR A 42 -10.60 -9.75 -5.81
N LEU A 43 -9.75 -9.67 -6.84
CA LEU A 43 -10.10 -9.27 -8.20
C LEU A 43 -10.05 -10.49 -9.11
N THR A 44 -11.09 -10.69 -9.92
CA THR A 44 -11.09 -11.71 -10.97
C THR A 44 -11.01 -11.03 -12.33
N LEU A 45 -9.89 -11.20 -13.03
CA LEU A 45 -9.61 -10.54 -14.29
C LEU A 45 -9.76 -11.50 -15.48
N PHE A 46 -10.33 -11.00 -16.58
CA PHE A 46 -10.50 -11.72 -17.84
C PHE A 46 -9.82 -10.97 -18.99
N ASN A 47 -9.55 -11.66 -20.10
CA ASN A 47 -8.86 -11.05 -21.23
C ASN A 47 -9.64 -9.85 -21.79
N GLY A 48 -8.98 -8.70 -21.91
CA GLY A 48 -9.57 -7.45 -22.39
C GLY A 48 -10.39 -6.69 -21.35
N LEU A 49 -10.51 -7.18 -20.10
CA LEU A 49 -11.17 -6.44 -19.03
C LEU A 49 -10.35 -5.21 -18.63
N THR A 50 -11.00 -4.04 -18.61
CA THR A 50 -10.51 -2.86 -17.89
C THR A 50 -11.31 -2.72 -16.61
N GLN A 51 -10.63 -2.79 -15.47
CA GLN A 51 -11.26 -2.67 -14.15
C GLN A 51 -10.76 -1.38 -13.48
N ALA A 52 -11.68 -0.47 -13.19
CA ALA A 52 -11.40 0.61 -12.26
C ALA A 52 -11.37 0.01 -10.84
N ILE A 53 -10.26 0.21 -10.14
CA ILE A 53 -10.10 -0.27 -8.78
C ILE A 53 -10.20 0.93 -7.85
N SER A 54 -11.15 0.88 -6.92
CA SER A 54 -11.03 1.60 -5.67
C SER A 54 -10.60 0.56 -4.65
N PRO A 55 -9.43 0.66 -4.01
CA PRO A 55 -9.13 -0.23 -2.90
C PRO A 55 -10.24 -0.07 -1.85
N THR A 56 -10.72 -1.18 -1.32
CA THR A 56 -11.92 -1.23 -0.48
C THR A 56 -11.60 -1.21 1.01
N PHE A 57 -10.43 -1.70 1.42
CA PHE A 57 -10.08 -1.87 2.84
C PHE A 57 -8.78 -1.19 3.24
N GLY A 58 -8.89 -0.12 4.04
CA GLY A 58 -7.76 0.36 4.83
C GLY A 58 -7.29 -0.68 5.83
N THR A 59 -6.08 -0.47 6.34
CA THR A 59 -5.51 -1.25 7.43
C THR A 59 -5.74 -0.55 8.76
N ASP A 60 -5.92 -1.36 9.81
CA ASP A 60 -5.87 -0.88 11.18
C ASP A 60 -4.41 -0.55 11.58
N PRO A 61 -4.16 0.00 12.79
CA PRO A 61 -2.82 0.29 13.26
C PRO A 61 -1.88 -0.93 13.36
N LEU A 62 -2.38 -2.17 13.35
CA LEU A 62 -1.55 -3.37 13.43
C LEU A 62 -1.37 -4.04 12.05
N GLY A 63 -1.81 -3.37 10.98
CA GLY A 63 -1.66 -3.88 9.61
C GLY A 63 -2.73 -4.87 9.20
N ASP A 64 -3.76 -5.10 10.03
CA ASP A 64 -4.86 -5.99 9.71
C ASP A 64 -5.87 -5.29 8.78
N LEU A 65 -6.46 -6.07 7.86
CA LEU A 65 -7.51 -5.58 6.97
C LEU A 65 -8.72 -5.13 7.78
N SER A 66 -9.11 -3.86 7.64
CA SER A 66 -10.26 -3.31 8.33
C SER A 66 -11.35 -2.88 7.34
N PRO A 67 -12.49 -3.61 7.28
CA PRO A 67 -13.65 -3.19 6.48
C PRO A 67 -14.30 -1.91 7.01
N ALA A 68 -13.92 -1.45 8.21
CA ALA A 68 -14.41 -0.22 8.82
C ALA A 68 -13.65 1.03 8.37
N THR A 69 -12.55 0.89 7.63
CA THR A 69 -11.79 2.02 7.07
C THR A 69 -11.85 1.99 5.55
N PRO A 70 -12.60 2.89 4.89
CA PRO A 70 -12.53 3.06 3.45
C PRO A 70 -11.11 3.45 3.04
N LEU A 71 -10.54 2.78 2.05
CA LEU A 71 -9.21 3.10 1.55
C LEU A 71 -9.29 4.32 0.62
N GLY A 72 -9.29 5.52 1.21
CA GLY A 72 -9.19 6.79 0.47
C GLY A 72 -7.75 7.31 0.37
N ALA A 73 -6.91 7.00 1.36
CA ALA A 73 -5.49 7.33 1.42
C ALA A 73 -4.78 6.26 2.25
N LEU A 74 -3.47 6.04 2.02
CA LEU A 74 -2.67 5.19 2.90
C LEU A 74 -2.53 5.83 4.29
N ARG A 75 -2.54 5.00 5.34
CA ARG A 75 -2.31 5.44 6.71
C ARG A 75 -0.81 5.64 6.92
N GLY A 76 -0.38 6.88 7.16
CA GLY A 76 0.99 7.17 7.59
C GLY A 76 1.21 6.83 9.07
N GLY A 77 2.48 6.75 9.48
CA GLY A 77 2.89 6.52 10.87
C GLY A 77 3.72 5.26 11.09
N ASP A 78 3.89 4.43 10.06
CA ASP A 78 4.74 3.24 10.04
C ASP A 78 6.18 3.65 9.67
N ALA A 79 6.87 4.28 10.62
CA ALA A 79 8.21 4.79 10.42
C ALA A 79 9.25 3.66 10.26
N THR A 80 9.01 2.51 10.91
CA THR A 80 9.89 1.33 10.81
C THR A 80 9.70 0.54 9.52
N ASN A 81 8.60 0.78 8.78
CA ASN A 81 8.17 0.03 7.59
C ASN A 81 7.91 -1.45 7.88
N ASP A 82 7.42 -1.75 9.08
CA ASP A 82 7.08 -3.12 9.52
C ASP A 82 5.58 -3.44 9.36
N ASN A 83 4.83 -2.54 8.73
CA ASN A 83 3.40 -2.63 8.49
C ASN A 83 2.55 -2.54 9.78
N GLN A 84 3.09 -1.94 10.84
CA GLN A 84 2.36 -1.58 12.05
C GLN A 84 2.59 -0.09 12.37
N VAL A 85 1.70 0.46 13.19
CA VAL A 85 1.79 1.79 13.78
C VAL A 85 1.74 1.58 15.28
N ASP A 86 2.91 1.47 15.90
CA ASP A 86 3.08 1.15 17.30
C ASP A 86 4.19 1.96 17.99
N ILE A 87 4.67 1.50 19.15
CA ILE A 87 5.69 2.20 19.94
C ILE A 87 7.07 2.19 19.27
N ALA A 88 7.36 1.22 18.40
CA ALA A 88 8.62 1.14 17.68
C ALA A 88 8.78 2.33 16.72
N ASP A 89 7.70 2.74 16.05
CA ASP A 89 7.67 3.93 15.20
C ASP A 89 8.00 5.21 15.98
N ALA A 90 7.33 5.38 17.12
CA ALA A 90 7.55 6.53 17.98
C ALA A 90 8.99 6.56 18.52
N ASN A 91 9.55 5.39 18.89
CA ASN A 91 10.93 5.28 19.34
C ASN A 91 11.93 5.62 18.23
N LEU A 92 11.67 5.18 16.99
CA LEU A 92 12.51 5.52 15.85
C LEU A 92 12.49 7.03 15.59
N ILE A 93 11.30 7.64 15.54
CA ILE A 93 11.15 9.10 15.38
C ILE A 93 11.86 9.84 16.52
N PHE A 94 11.73 9.37 17.75
CA PHE A 94 12.39 9.98 18.91
C PHE A 94 13.92 9.86 18.83
N SER A 95 14.45 8.77 18.30
CA SER A 95 15.90 8.54 18.19
C SER A 95 16.61 9.52 17.25
N VAL A 96 15.87 10.11 16.30
CA VAL A 96 16.36 11.11 15.34
C VAL A 96 15.73 12.48 15.57
N TRP A 97 15.07 12.67 16.71
CA TRP A 97 14.42 13.94 17.01
C TRP A 97 15.45 15.05 17.15
N ASN A 98 15.23 16.17 16.46
CA ASN A 98 16.15 17.31 16.43
C ASN A 98 17.52 16.99 15.78
N GLU A 99 17.61 15.89 15.03
CA GLU A 99 18.73 15.64 14.12
C GLU A 99 18.41 16.23 12.74
N THR A 100 19.41 16.80 12.07
CA THR A 100 19.31 17.16 10.65
C THR A 100 20.30 16.28 9.90
N THR A 101 19.81 15.41 9.01
CA THR A 101 20.71 14.63 8.16
C THR A 101 21.48 15.60 7.26
N SER A 102 22.82 15.57 7.30
CA SER A 102 23.65 16.28 6.34
C SER A 102 23.29 15.85 4.92
N ASP A 103 23.01 16.82 4.04
CA ASP A 103 22.69 16.61 2.62
C ASP A 103 23.74 15.77 1.87
#